data_AF-A0A4Q2Y123-F1
#
_entry.id   AF-A0A4Q2Y123-F1
#
_cell.length_a   1.000
_cell.length_b   1.000
_cell.length_c   1.000
_cell.angle_alpha   90.00
_cell.angle_beta   90.00
_cell.angle_gamma   90.00
#
_symmetry.space_group_name_H-M   'P 1'
#
loop_
_entity.id
_entity.type
_entity.pdbx_description
1 polymer ?
#
loop_
_entity_poly.entity_id
_entity_poly.type
_entity_poly.pdbx_seq_one_letter_code
_entity_poly.pdbx_strand_id
1 'polypeptide(L)'
;MNPQPEERLTMLSFCHVPEGQGSLPVLEWLALRGLDPTRSGITGVQHAAGIFAIYHDPGTAYRGLVSPKDPDALVFSSVPVEAEPIGWMHFNQDAFRAHCKAHREYWEWVSQRNEERYTTNVEHGRGYDSKNLMHTLRLLDMAGEIAREGVLRIRRPNRDHLLRIRAGEFGYEELVTQAEEQLVEVTRAFEESSLPDHPDRKRVNRLLVEIRESF
;
A
#
# COMPACT_ATOMS: atom_id res chain seq x y z
N MET A 1 -1.12 1.59 -8.16
CA MET A 1 -0.65 1.98 -6.81
C MET A 1 -1.18 0.97 -5.81
N ASN A 2 -0.40 0.66 -4.77
CA ASN A 2 -0.86 -0.21 -3.69
C ASN A 2 -1.90 0.55 -2.85
N PRO A 3 -3.05 -0.06 -2.53
CA PRO A 3 -4.06 0.56 -1.68
C PRO A 3 -3.45 1.06 -0.36
N GLN A 4 -3.77 2.30 0.01
CA GLN A 4 -3.46 2.84 1.33
C GLN A 4 -4.74 2.85 2.18
N PRO A 5 -4.65 2.63 3.50
CA PRO A 5 -5.79 2.78 4.38
C PRO A 5 -6.36 4.20 4.29
N GLU A 6 -7.68 4.33 4.54
CA GLU A 6 -8.38 5.62 4.54
C GLU A 6 -7.83 6.55 5.59
N GLU A 7 -7.67 6.04 6.80
CA GLU A 7 -7.05 6.78 7.88
C GLU A 7 -5.52 6.71 7.82
N ARG A 8 -4.89 7.88 7.88
CA ARG A 8 -3.44 7.99 8.00
C ARG A 8 -3.02 7.58 9.40
N LEU A 9 -2.17 6.56 9.52
CA LEU A 9 -1.51 6.22 10.78
C LEU A 9 -0.82 7.44 11.41
N THR A 10 -0.96 7.57 12.73
CA THR A 10 -0.37 8.66 13.50
C THR A 10 1.14 8.46 13.69
N MET A 11 1.86 9.54 14.02
CA MET A 11 3.30 9.47 14.30
C MET A 11 3.64 8.43 15.39
N LEU A 12 2.82 8.32 16.44
CA LEU A 12 3.06 7.37 17.53
C LEU A 12 2.99 5.90 17.10
N SER A 13 2.33 5.59 15.98
CA SER A 13 2.36 4.24 15.38
C SER A 13 3.76 3.85 14.90
N PHE A 14 4.68 4.81 14.74
CA PHE A 14 6.07 4.60 14.34
C PHE A 14 7.04 4.72 15.52
N CYS A 15 6.53 4.87 16.74
CA CYS A 15 7.30 4.93 17.98
C CYS A 15 7.24 3.59 18.70
N HIS A 16 8.40 2.99 18.99
CA HIS A 16 8.51 1.68 19.61
C HIS A 16 9.49 1.72 20.79
N VAL A 17 9.19 0.98 21.85
CA VAL A 17 10.08 0.80 23.00
C VAL A 17 10.80 -0.54 22.86
N PRO A 18 12.13 -0.57 22.77
CA PRO A 18 12.90 -1.81 22.76
C PRO A 18 12.69 -2.61 24.06
N GLU A 19 12.38 -3.90 23.93
CA GLU A 19 12.15 -4.82 25.05
C GLU A 19 12.78 -6.18 24.68
N GLY A 20 13.79 -6.62 25.45
CA GLY A 20 14.53 -7.85 25.17
C GLY A 20 15.20 -7.85 23.79
N GLN A 21 14.85 -8.82 22.95
CA GLN A 21 15.33 -8.92 21.55
C GLN A 21 14.38 -8.26 20.53
N GLY A 22 13.29 -7.65 20.99
CA GLY A 22 12.26 -7.05 20.13
C GLY A 22 11.90 -5.63 20.57
N SER A 23 10.67 -5.24 20.26
CA SER A 23 10.13 -3.94 20.64
C SER A 23 8.60 -3.97 20.73
N LEU A 24 8.03 -3.10 21.55
CA LEU A 24 6.59 -2.88 21.66
C LEU A 24 6.21 -1.50 21.13
N PRO A 25 5.04 -1.32 20.48
CA PRO A 25 4.51 -0.01 20.16
C PRO A 25 4.40 0.85 21.43
N VAL A 26 4.78 2.13 21.36
CA VAL A 26 4.87 3.00 22.57
C VAL A 26 3.52 3.13 23.29
N LEU A 27 2.42 3.17 22.55
CA LEU A 27 1.07 3.27 23.13
C LEU A 27 0.69 2.00 23.90
N GLU A 28 1.05 0.83 23.38
CA GLU A 28 0.85 -0.45 24.06
C GLU A 28 1.75 -0.55 25.30
N TRP A 29 3.01 -0.15 25.16
CA TRP A 29 3.99 -0.15 26.25
C TRP A 29 3.56 0.73 27.44
N LEU A 30 2.96 1.89 27.16
CA LEU A 30 2.38 2.79 28.17
C LEU A 30 1.10 2.20 28.78
N ALA A 31 0.21 1.65 27.95
CA ALA A 31 -1.05 1.06 28.41
C ALA A 31 -0.83 -0.12 29.36
N LEU A 32 0.14 -1.00 29.05
CA LEU A 32 0.54 -2.13 29.91
C LEU A 32 1.03 -1.69 31.30
N ARG A 33 1.50 -0.45 31.42
CA ARG A 33 1.98 0.16 32.67
C ARG A 33 0.95 1.08 33.32
N GLY A 34 -0.25 1.23 32.73
CA GLY A 34 -1.29 2.14 33.20
C GLY A 34 -0.90 3.61 33.09
N LEU A 35 0.01 3.95 32.15
CA LEU A 35 0.54 5.30 31.99
C LEU A 35 -0.21 6.04 30.88
N ASP A 36 -0.55 7.31 31.14
CA ASP A 36 -1.20 8.19 30.18
C ASP A 36 -0.16 8.87 29.27
N PRO A 37 -0.21 8.71 27.93
CA PRO A 37 0.69 9.37 26.99
C PRO A 37 0.66 10.90 27.07
N THR A 38 -0.48 11.49 27.45
CA THR A 38 -0.65 12.95 27.57
C THR A 38 -0.02 13.51 28.84
N ARG A 39 0.20 12.65 29.85
CA ARG A 39 0.85 12.98 31.13
C ARG A 39 2.26 12.43 31.24
N SER A 40 2.84 11.99 30.14
CA SER A 40 4.21 11.47 30.08
C SER A 40 5.11 12.48 29.37
N GLY A 41 6.38 12.57 29.79
CA GLY A 41 7.37 13.46 29.23
C GLY A 41 8.42 12.72 28.42
N ILE A 42 9.02 13.39 27.44
CA ILE A 42 10.18 12.85 26.73
C ILE A 42 11.31 13.85 26.64
N THR A 43 12.54 13.34 26.55
CA THR A 43 13.74 14.12 26.23
C THR A 43 14.53 13.44 25.12
N GLY A 44 15.25 14.23 24.33
CA GLY A 44 16.19 13.67 23.35
C GLY A 44 17.42 13.09 24.03
N VAL A 45 17.88 11.92 23.56
CA VAL A 45 19.12 11.32 24.05
C VAL A 45 20.29 11.79 23.18
N GLN A 46 21.30 12.39 23.81
CA GLN A 46 22.48 12.89 23.09
C GLN A 46 23.18 11.74 22.36
N HIS A 47 23.61 12.02 21.12
CA HIS A 47 24.28 11.06 20.22
C HIS A 47 23.46 9.82 19.81
N ALA A 48 22.17 9.76 20.15
CA ALA A 48 21.28 8.66 19.79
C ALA A 48 20.07 9.19 19.00
N ALA A 49 20.28 9.49 17.73
CA ALA A 49 19.23 10.00 16.85
C ALA A 49 18.02 9.05 16.81
N GLY A 50 16.83 9.60 16.92
CA GLY A 50 15.58 8.83 16.96
C GLY A 50 15.28 8.18 18.32
N ILE A 51 16.19 8.23 19.30
CA ILE A 51 15.98 7.68 20.64
C ILE A 51 15.57 8.79 21.62
N PHE A 52 14.52 8.52 22.37
CA PHE A 52 13.91 9.43 23.33
C PHE A 52 13.69 8.75 24.66
N ALA A 53 14.16 9.37 25.74
CA ALA A 53 13.92 8.88 27.10
C ALA A 53 12.53 9.32 27.56
N ILE A 54 11.74 8.38 28.06
CA ILE A 54 10.37 8.58 28.56
C ILE A 54 10.40 8.76 30.07
N TYR A 55 9.62 9.71 30.58
CA TYR A 55 9.47 10.01 31.99
C TYR A 55 8.00 10.03 32.36
N HIS A 56 7.70 9.55 33.56
CA HIS A 56 6.38 9.66 34.16
C HIS A 56 6.52 9.82 35.67
N ASP A 57 5.86 10.83 36.21
CA ASP A 57 5.85 11.19 37.61
C ASP A 57 4.52 11.91 37.88
N PRO A 58 3.66 11.38 38.76
CA PRO A 58 2.39 12.00 39.12
C PRO A 58 2.51 13.43 39.65
N GLY A 59 3.66 13.79 40.25
CA GLY A 59 3.94 15.12 40.79
C GLY A 59 4.37 16.16 39.74
N THR A 60 4.72 15.72 38.53
CA THR A 60 5.25 16.58 37.47
C THR A 60 4.24 16.79 36.35
N ALA A 61 4.03 18.04 35.95
CA ALA A 61 3.18 18.39 34.81
C ALA A 61 3.96 18.26 33.49
N TYR A 62 3.98 17.06 32.92
CA TYR A 62 4.55 16.82 31.59
C TYR A 62 3.67 17.35 30.46
N ARG A 63 4.29 17.58 29.30
CA ARG A 63 3.61 18.13 28.10
C ARG A 63 2.98 17.07 27.20
N GLY A 64 3.12 15.79 27.53
CA GLY A 64 2.73 14.68 26.66
C GLY A 64 3.80 14.35 25.62
N LEU A 65 3.56 13.27 24.86
CA LEU A 65 4.48 12.81 23.81
C LEU A 65 4.37 13.61 22.49
N VAL A 66 3.18 14.12 22.17
CA VAL A 66 2.83 14.73 20.87
C VAL A 66 2.37 16.15 21.07
N SER A 67 2.68 17.03 20.11
CA SER A 67 2.26 18.42 20.16
C SER A 67 0.75 18.56 19.98
N PRO A 68 0.07 19.29 20.89
CA PRO A 68 -1.33 19.65 20.70
C PRO A 68 -1.58 20.52 19.45
N LYS A 69 -0.52 21.17 18.93
CA LYS A 69 -0.58 22.05 17.75
C LYS A 69 -0.21 21.32 16.46
N ASP A 70 0.53 20.23 16.56
CA ASP A 70 1.05 19.47 15.42
C ASP A 70 1.08 17.97 15.77
N PRO A 71 0.08 17.19 15.33
CA PRO A 71 -0.01 15.76 15.67
C PRO A 71 1.14 14.92 15.08
N ASP A 72 1.94 15.50 14.19
CA ASP A 72 3.08 14.86 13.53
C ASP A 72 4.43 15.27 14.16
N ALA A 73 4.41 16.01 15.29
CA ALA A 73 5.59 16.46 16.00
C ALA A 73 5.64 15.99 17.46
N LEU A 74 6.82 15.55 17.89
CA LEU A 74 7.12 15.24 19.29
C LEU A 74 7.22 16.52 20.13
N VAL A 75 6.81 16.45 21.40
CA VAL A 75 7.03 17.52 22.39
C VAL A 75 7.96 17.06 23.50
N PHE A 76 9.06 17.75 23.65
CA PHE A 76 10.01 17.50 24.75
C PHE A 76 9.47 18.09 26.04
N SER A 77 9.71 17.46 27.19
CA SER A 77 9.38 18.06 28.48
C SER A 77 10.64 18.55 29.19
N SER A 78 10.50 19.56 30.04
CA SER A 78 11.55 19.90 31.00
C SER A 78 11.56 18.85 32.09
N VAL A 79 12.72 18.27 32.36
CA VAL A 79 12.88 17.18 33.31
C VAL A 79 14.00 17.53 34.30
N PRO A 80 13.83 17.28 35.62
CA PRO A 80 14.91 17.46 36.59
C PRO A 80 16.14 16.64 36.24
N VAL A 81 17.34 17.13 36.60
CA VAL A 81 18.61 16.46 36.28
C VAL A 81 18.70 15.08 36.93
N GLU A 82 18.11 14.93 38.12
CA GLU A 82 18.09 13.68 38.90
C GLU A 82 16.93 12.73 38.53
N ALA A 83 16.06 13.09 37.59
CA ALA A 83 14.97 12.21 37.21
C ALA A 83 15.47 11.01 36.41
N GLU A 84 15.03 9.81 36.79
CA GLU A 84 15.33 8.60 36.05
C GLU A 84 14.27 8.33 34.97
N PRO A 85 14.67 7.98 33.73
CA PRO A 85 13.73 7.60 32.70
C PRO A 85 13.10 6.24 33.02
N ILE A 86 11.80 6.11 32.74
CA ILE A 86 11.06 4.86 32.90
C ILE A 86 11.24 3.91 31.69
N GLY A 87 11.85 4.41 30.62
CA GLY A 87 12.14 3.65 29.40
C GLY A 87 12.65 4.54 28.27
N TRP A 88 12.97 3.92 27.14
CA TRP A 88 13.43 4.62 25.94
C TRP A 88 12.59 4.19 24.75
N MET A 89 12.09 5.14 23.95
CA MET A 89 11.46 4.85 22.67
C MET A 89 12.37 5.23 21.51
N HIS A 90 12.28 4.46 20.44
CA HIS A 90 12.76 4.80 19.12
C HIS A 90 11.59 5.31 18.25
N PHE A 91 11.74 6.47 17.63
CA PHE A 91 10.83 6.97 16.61
C PHE A 91 11.46 6.81 15.22
N ASN A 92 10.85 5.97 14.39
CA ASN A 92 11.27 5.79 13.01
C ASN A 92 10.70 6.91 12.12
N GLN A 93 11.39 8.05 12.11
CA GLN A 93 10.96 9.24 11.36
C GLN A 93 10.91 9.00 9.84
N ASP A 94 11.81 8.19 9.31
CA ASP A 94 11.86 7.91 7.87
C ASP A 94 10.66 7.06 7.42
N ALA A 95 10.31 6.02 8.19
CA ALA A 95 9.13 5.21 7.91
C ALA A 95 7.84 6.04 8.00
N PHE A 96 7.74 6.94 8.99
CA PHE A 96 6.60 7.84 9.12
C PHE A 96 6.48 8.80 7.91
N ARG A 97 7.59 9.41 7.48
CA ARG A 97 7.61 10.29 6.29
C ARG A 97 7.24 9.53 5.01
N ALA A 98 7.76 8.32 4.84
CA ALA A 98 7.42 7.46 3.72
C ALA A 98 5.92 7.12 3.70
N HIS A 99 5.35 6.78 4.86
CA HIS A 99 3.90 6.56 5.01
C HIS A 99 3.07 7.79 4.65
N CYS A 100 3.40 8.96 5.20
CA CYS A 100 2.69 10.20 4.88
C CYS A 100 2.75 10.56 3.39
N LYS A 101 3.89 10.31 2.74
CA LYS A 101 4.04 10.52 1.29
C LYS A 101 3.16 9.54 0.51
N ALA A 102 3.24 8.24 0.80
CA ALA A 102 2.48 7.21 0.10
C ALA A 102 0.96 7.38 0.28
N HIS A 103 0.52 7.71 1.49
CA HIS A 103 -0.89 8.01 1.80
C HIS A 103 -1.39 9.21 1.01
N ARG A 104 -0.66 10.35 1.05
CA ARG A 104 -1.02 11.55 0.28
C ARG A 104 -1.09 11.25 -1.21
N GLU A 105 -0.05 10.65 -1.79
CA GLU A 105 -0.02 10.34 -3.22
C GLU A 105 -1.18 9.43 -3.64
N TYR A 106 -1.48 8.40 -2.84
CA TYR A 106 -2.61 7.52 -3.10
C TYR A 106 -3.95 8.24 -3.04
N TRP A 107 -4.21 9.02 -1.99
CA TRP A 107 -5.50 9.69 -1.80
C TRP A 107 -5.69 10.90 -2.71
N GLU A 108 -4.60 11.58 -3.07
CA GLU A 108 -4.57 12.61 -4.11
C GLU A 108 -4.87 12.00 -5.48
N TRP A 109 -4.32 10.83 -5.78
CA TRP A 109 -4.73 10.06 -6.96
C TRP A 109 -6.20 9.62 -6.87
N VAL A 110 -6.69 9.16 -5.72
CA VAL A 110 -8.12 8.79 -5.55
C VAL A 110 -9.03 9.99 -5.82
N SER A 111 -8.69 11.18 -5.32
CA SER A 111 -9.49 12.39 -5.53
C SER A 111 -9.42 12.89 -6.98
N GLN A 112 -8.23 12.88 -7.60
CA GLN A 112 -8.01 13.37 -8.96
C GLN A 112 -8.40 12.37 -10.06
N ARG A 113 -8.49 11.08 -9.72
CA ARG A 113 -8.84 9.99 -10.65
C ARG A 113 -10.18 10.18 -11.37
N ASN A 114 -11.06 11.05 -10.84
CA ASN A 114 -12.34 11.41 -11.48
C ASN A 114 -12.34 12.78 -12.21
N GLU A 115 -11.46 13.72 -11.89
CA GLU A 115 -11.52 15.08 -12.47
C GLU A 115 -10.67 15.25 -13.74
N GLU A 116 -9.44 14.72 -13.82
CA GLU A 116 -8.59 14.88 -15.01
C GLU A 116 -9.04 14.03 -16.21
N ARG A 117 -9.74 12.91 -15.97
CA ARG A 117 -10.36 12.12 -17.06
C ARG A 117 -11.63 12.75 -17.61
N TYR A 118 -12.28 13.65 -16.86
CA TYR A 118 -13.51 14.27 -17.30
C TYR A 118 -13.25 15.27 -18.43
N THR A 119 -12.18 16.05 -18.35
CA THR A 119 -11.90 17.14 -19.31
C THR A 119 -11.42 16.65 -20.68
N THR A 120 -10.81 15.47 -20.79
CA THR A 120 -10.36 14.92 -22.10
C THR A 120 -11.40 14.00 -22.77
N ASN A 121 -12.39 13.49 -22.03
CA ASN A 121 -13.36 12.50 -22.54
C ASN A 121 -14.71 13.09 -23.01
N VAL A 122 -14.90 14.41 -22.94
CA VAL A 122 -16.16 15.07 -23.34
C VAL A 122 -16.45 14.94 -24.84
N GLU A 123 -15.47 14.68 -25.69
CA GLU A 123 -15.71 14.49 -27.13
C GLU A 123 -16.28 13.10 -27.50
N HIS A 124 -16.22 12.10 -26.61
CA HIS A 124 -16.68 10.72 -26.86
C HIS A 124 -17.94 10.29 -26.07
N GLY A 125 -18.58 11.20 -25.34
CA GLY A 125 -19.94 11.02 -24.82
C GLY A 125 -20.14 9.97 -23.72
N ARG A 126 -19.07 9.38 -23.15
CA ARG A 126 -19.22 8.30 -22.13
C ARG A 126 -18.31 8.41 -20.89
N GLY A 127 -17.37 9.35 -20.81
CA GLY A 127 -16.70 9.70 -19.53
C GLY A 127 -15.78 8.65 -18.86
N TYR A 128 -15.52 7.49 -19.47
CA TYR A 128 -14.67 6.42 -18.90
C TYR A 128 -13.46 6.05 -19.79
N ASP A 129 -12.43 5.42 -19.21
CA ASP A 129 -11.23 4.97 -19.95
C ASP A 129 -11.48 3.65 -20.69
N SER A 130 -12.00 3.78 -21.90
CA SER A 130 -12.32 2.68 -22.81
C SER A 130 -11.11 1.84 -23.23
N LYS A 131 -9.92 2.45 -23.33
CA LYS A 131 -8.67 1.75 -23.66
C LYS A 131 -8.29 0.80 -22.53
N ASN A 132 -8.37 1.25 -21.28
CA ASN A 132 -8.02 0.42 -20.14
C ASN A 132 -8.99 -0.75 -19.98
N LEU A 133 -10.30 -0.51 -20.08
CA LEU A 133 -11.30 -1.58 -20.03
C LEU A 133 -11.12 -2.61 -21.15
N MET A 134 -10.84 -2.15 -22.37
CA MET A 134 -10.48 -3.04 -23.49
C MET A 134 -9.28 -3.93 -23.13
N HIS A 135 -8.23 -3.37 -22.51
CA HIS A 135 -7.07 -4.15 -22.10
C HIS A 135 -7.42 -5.17 -21.01
N THR A 136 -8.23 -4.80 -20.03
CA THR A 136 -8.70 -5.72 -18.98
C THR A 136 -9.43 -6.92 -19.57
N LEU A 137 -10.45 -6.67 -20.39
CA LEU A 137 -11.23 -7.73 -21.06
C LEU A 137 -10.34 -8.61 -21.94
N ARG A 138 -9.41 -8.00 -22.69
CA ARG A 138 -8.43 -8.74 -23.51
C ARG A 138 -7.59 -9.71 -22.68
N LEU A 139 -7.12 -9.26 -21.51
CA LEU A 139 -6.24 -10.06 -20.65
C LEU A 139 -6.99 -11.18 -19.94
N LEU A 140 -8.22 -10.92 -19.47
CA LEU A 140 -9.08 -11.95 -18.86
C LEU A 140 -9.41 -13.05 -19.86
N ASP A 141 -9.80 -12.66 -21.06
CA ASP A 141 -10.08 -13.59 -22.16
C ASP A 141 -8.85 -14.45 -22.51
N MET A 142 -7.66 -13.85 -22.58
CA MET A 142 -6.40 -14.60 -22.75
C MET A 142 -6.10 -15.53 -21.57
N ALA A 143 -6.33 -15.08 -20.33
CA ALA A 143 -6.10 -15.89 -19.13
C ALA A 143 -7.00 -17.14 -19.15
N GLY A 144 -8.25 -17.00 -19.57
CA GLY A 144 -9.17 -18.13 -19.71
C GLY A 144 -8.75 -19.12 -20.79
N GLU A 145 -8.25 -18.63 -21.94
CA GLU A 145 -7.67 -19.50 -22.98
C GLU A 145 -6.44 -20.27 -22.48
N ILE A 146 -5.56 -19.60 -21.73
CA ILE A 146 -4.37 -20.24 -21.14
C ILE A 146 -4.79 -21.31 -20.13
N ALA A 147 -5.74 -21.00 -19.25
CA ALA A 147 -6.21 -21.95 -18.23
C ALA A 147 -6.82 -23.21 -18.85
N ARG A 148 -7.67 -23.05 -19.87
CA ARG A 148 -8.41 -24.15 -20.52
C ARG A 148 -7.58 -24.95 -21.52
N GLU A 149 -6.72 -24.28 -22.28
CA GLU A 149 -6.07 -24.88 -23.46
C GLU A 149 -4.54 -24.92 -23.36
N GLY A 150 -3.94 -24.21 -22.39
CA GLY A 150 -2.49 -24.09 -22.28
C GLY A 150 -1.83 -23.30 -23.42
N VAL A 151 -2.61 -22.54 -24.20
CA VAL A 151 -2.13 -21.83 -25.39
C VAL A 151 -2.14 -20.31 -25.16
N LEU A 152 -1.01 -19.67 -25.45
CA LEU A 152 -0.88 -18.21 -25.44
C LEU A 152 -1.17 -17.62 -26.83
N ARG A 153 -2.37 -17.08 -27.06
CA ARG A 153 -2.72 -16.41 -28.32
C ARG A 153 -2.48 -14.90 -28.26
N ILE A 154 -1.32 -14.47 -28.78
CA ILE A 154 -0.97 -13.04 -28.83
C ILE A 154 -1.83 -12.27 -29.84
N ARG A 155 -2.06 -12.85 -31.03
CA ARG A 155 -2.96 -12.27 -32.04
C ARG A 155 -4.40 -12.65 -31.68
N ARG A 156 -5.18 -11.68 -31.22
CA ARG A 156 -6.52 -11.94 -30.71
C ARG A 156 -7.54 -12.18 -31.84
N PRO A 157 -8.35 -13.25 -31.76
CA PRO A 157 -9.39 -13.52 -32.75
C PRO A 157 -10.55 -12.51 -32.65
N ASN A 158 -10.82 -11.97 -31.46
CA ASN A 158 -11.86 -10.96 -31.19
C ASN A 158 -11.36 -9.51 -31.36
N ARG A 159 -10.39 -9.28 -32.25
CA ARG A 159 -9.78 -7.95 -32.49
C ARG A 159 -10.81 -6.85 -32.71
N ASP A 160 -11.83 -7.11 -33.53
CA ASP A 160 -12.81 -6.09 -33.89
C ASP A 160 -13.68 -5.70 -32.70
N HIS A 161 -14.08 -6.66 -31.85
CA HIS A 161 -14.77 -6.37 -30.60
C HIS A 161 -13.92 -5.49 -29.67
N LEU A 162 -12.63 -5.81 -29.51
CA LEU A 162 -11.71 -4.99 -28.71
C LEU A 162 -11.57 -3.56 -29.26
N LEU A 163 -11.53 -3.38 -30.58
CA LEU A 163 -11.48 -2.06 -31.19
C LEU A 163 -12.76 -1.26 -30.96
N ARG A 164 -13.93 -1.91 -30.99
CA ARG A 164 -15.22 -1.27 -30.68
C ARG A 164 -15.31 -0.84 -29.21
N ILE A 165 -14.80 -1.67 -28.28
CA ILE A 165 -14.66 -1.28 -26.87
C ILE A 165 -13.75 -0.06 -26.75
N ARG A 166 -12.57 -0.09 -27.38
CA ARG A 166 -11.64 1.04 -27.38
C ARG A 166 -12.27 2.31 -27.98
N ALA A 167 -13.12 2.18 -28.99
CA ALA A 167 -13.85 3.29 -29.61
C ALA A 167 -15.00 3.83 -28.72
N GLY A 168 -15.28 3.21 -27.58
CA GLY A 168 -16.30 3.67 -26.62
C GLY A 168 -17.73 3.28 -27.02
N GLU A 169 -17.91 2.25 -27.85
CA GLU A 169 -19.23 1.84 -28.35
C GLU A 169 -20.13 1.19 -27.28
N PHE A 170 -19.59 0.83 -26.12
CA PHE A 170 -20.28 0.11 -25.05
C PHE A 170 -20.51 0.97 -23.80
N GLY A 171 -21.42 0.56 -22.92
CA GLY A 171 -21.61 1.21 -21.63
C GLY A 171 -20.50 0.88 -20.64
N TYR A 172 -20.20 1.78 -19.70
CA TYR A 172 -19.24 1.50 -18.63
C TYR A 172 -19.67 0.29 -17.78
N GLU A 173 -20.88 0.34 -17.25
CA GLU A 173 -21.44 -0.73 -16.39
C GLU A 173 -21.50 -2.09 -17.10
N GLU A 174 -21.80 -2.08 -18.40
CA GLU A 174 -21.81 -3.28 -19.25
C GLU A 174 -20.41 -3.92 -19.31
N LEU A 175 -19.37 -3.12 -19.56
CA LEU A 175 -18.00 -3.62 -19.65
C LEU A 175 -17.44 -4.08 -18.29
N VAL A 176 -17.84 -3.42 -17.19
CA VAL A 176 -17.46 -3.83 -15.83
C VAL A 176 -18.10 -5.16 -15.49
N THR A 177 -19.41 -5.29 -15.70
CA THR A 177 -20.14 -6.56 -15.49
C THR A 177 -19.49 -7.70 -16.27
N GLN A 178 -19.19 -7.47 -17.55
CA GLN A 178 -18.51 -8.46 -18.39
C GLN A 178 -17.13 -8.87 -17.82
N ALA A 179 -16.36 -7.92 -17.30
CA ALA A 179 -15.05 -8.21 -16.72
C ALA A 179 -15.16 -9.02 -15.41
N GLU A 180 -16.15 -8.72 -14.56
CA GLU A 180 -16.40 -9.46 -13.32
C GLU A 180 -16.84 -10.91 -13.61
N GLU A 181 -17.74 -11.11 -14.57
CA GLU A 181 -18.14 -12.45 -15.03
C GLU A 181 -16.95 -13.23 -15.57
N GLN A 182 -16.13 -12.62 -16.43
CA GLN A 182 -14.93 -13.25 -16.96
C GLN A 182 -13.92 -13.62 -15.87
N LEU A 183 -13.76 -12.79 -14.84
CA LEU A 183 -12.85 -13.09 -13.73
C LEU A 183 -13.27 -14.33 -12.95
N VAL A 184 -14.56 -14.48 -12.67
CA VAL A 184 -15.12 -15.68 -12.00
C VAL A 184 -14.82 -16.94 -12.84
N GLU A 185 -15.08 -16.85 -14.15
CA GLU A 185 -14.83 -17.95 -15.08
C GLU A 185 -13.35 -18.32 -15.20
N VAL A 186 -12.47 -17.33 -15.28
CA VAL A 186 -11.01 -17.53 -15.31
C VAL A 186 -10.53 -18.20 -14.02
N THR A 187 -11.03 -17.76 -12.87
CA THR A 187 -10.65 -18.33 -11.57
C THR A 187 -11.00 -19.82 -11.51
N ARG A 188 -12.25 -20.17 -11.86
CA ARG A 188 -12.69 -21.57 -11.95
C ARG A 188 -11.87 -22.38 -12.95
N ALA A 189 -11.56 -21.81 -14.13
CA ALA A 189 -10.78 -22.51 -15.14
C ALA A 189 -9.34 -22.83 -14.67
N PHE A 190 -8.75 -21.99 -13.82
CA PHE A 190 -7.44 -22.27 -13.23
C PHE A 190 -7.47 -23.35 -12.14
N GLU A 191 -8.57 -23.48 -11.40
CA GLU A 191 -8.77 -24.56 -10.42
C GLU A 191 -8.79 -25.94 -11.09
N GLU A 192 -9.31 -26.02 -12.31
CA GLU A 192 -9.40 -27.25 -13.11
C GLU A 192 -8.23 -27.42 -14.11
N SER A 193 -7.29 -26.47 -14.14
CA SER A 193 -6.23 -26.44 -15.15
C SER A 193 -5.19 -27.55 -14.92
N SER A 194 -4.64 -28.05 -16.03
CA SER A 194 -3.49 -28.98 -16.01
C SER A 194 -2.13 -28.26 -15.93
N LEU A 195 -2.13 -26.93 -15.87
CA LEU A 195 -0.91 -26.15 -15.74
C LEU A 195 -0.30 -26.32 -14.34
N PRO A 196 1.03 -26.42 -14.23
CA PRO A 196 1.68 -26.51 -12.93
C PRO A 196 1.62 -25.17 -12.19
N ASP A 197 1.53 -25.21 -10.86
CA ASP A 197 1.56 -24.01 -9.99
C ASP A 197 2.80 -23.14 -10.22
N HIS A 198 3.92 -23.78 -10.60
CA HIS A 198 5.19 -23.11 -10.84
C HIS A 198 5.86 -23.58 -12.14
N PRO A 199 6.48 -22.66 -12.90
CA PRO A 199 7.24 -23.03 -14.08
C PRO A 199 8.51 -23.81 -13.69
N ASP A 200 8.94 -24.74 -14.55
CA ASP A 200 10.23 -25.42 -14.40
C ASP A 200 11.38 -24.43 -14.67
N ARG A 201 11.89 -23.83 -13.58
CA ARG A 201 12.98 -22.84 -13.63
C ARG A 201 14.25 -23.38 -14.27
N LYS A 202 14.56 -24.68 -14.13
CA LYS A 202 15.76 -25.26 -14.75
C LYS A 202 15.59 -25.32 -16.25
N ARG A 203 14.42 -25.73 -16.74
CA ARG A 203 14.10 -25.74 -18.18
C ARG A 203 14.08 -24.34 -18.76
N VAL A 204 13.45 -23.38 -18.08
CA VAL A 204 13.42 -21.97 -18.51
C VAL A 204 14.84 -21.39 -18.62
N ASN A 205 15.70 -21.64 -17.64
CA ASN A 205 17.08 -21.14 -17.66
C ASN A 205 17.90 -21.76 -18.82
N ARG A 206 17.76 -23.06 -19.09
CA ARG A 206 18.41 -23.70 -20.25
C ARG A 206 17.96 -23.06 -21.55
N LEU A 207 16.65 -22.91 -21.74
CA LEU A 207 16.09 -22.27 -22.93
C LEU A 207 16.58 -20.83 -23.10
N LEU A 208 16.71 -20.07 -22.02
CA LEU A 208 17.23 -18.70 -22.07
C LEU A 208 18.68 -18.66 -22.58
N VAL A 209 19.53 -19.59 -22.15
CA VAL A 209 20.92 -19.72 -22.64
C VAL A 209 20.93 -20.09 -24.11
N GLU A 210 20.16 -21.10 -24.51
CA GLU A 210 20.05 -21.54 -25.91
C GLU A 210 19.64 -20.41 -26.86
N ILE A 211 18.63 -19.61 -26.46
CA ILE A 211 18.20 -18.44 -27.23
C ILE A 211 19.35 -17.43 -27.36
N ARG A 212 20.05 -17.13 -26.26
CA ARG A 212 21.16 -16.16 -26.27
C ARG A 212 22.37 -16.60 -27.09
N GLU A 213 22.61 -17.90 -27.21
CA GLU A 213 23.69 -18.44 -28.05
C GLU A 213 23.30 -18.47 -29.54
N SER A 214 22.00 -18.43 -29.84
CA SER A 214 21.46 -18.51 -31.20
C SER A 214 21.24 -17.14 -31.87
N PHE A 215 21.44 -16.03 -31.13
CA PHE A 215 21.32 -14.65 -31.59
C PHE A 215 22.63 -13.89 -31.35
#